data_AF-A0A0E3WMY8-F1
#
_entry.id   AF-A0A0E3WMY8-F1
#
_cell.length_a   1.000
_cell.length_b   1.000
_cell.length_c   1.000
_cell.angle_alpha   90.00
_cell.angle_beta   90.00
_cell.angle_gamma   90.00
#
_symmetry.space_group_name_H-M   'P 1'
#
loop_
_entity.id
_entity.type
_entity.pdbx_description
1 polymer ?
#
loop_
_entity_poly.entity_id
_entity_poly.type
_entity_poly.pdbx_seq_one_letter_code
_entity_poly.pdbx_strand_id
1 'polypeptide(L)' 'MRKPLQDIGYKYVKAILQKDGEISIEDIKSMPFFNDDSEYNAVINSLKREYDVKIISKKTSSWPILEWEEVISLCH' A
#
# COMPACT_ATOMS: atom_id res chain seq x y z
N MET A 1 9.03 5.80 17.93
CA MET A 1 9.64 4.45 17.93
C MET A 1 8.63 3.54 17.26
N ARG A 2 8.94 2.94 16.10
CA ARG A 2 8.01 2.02 15.40
C ARG A 2 8.07 0.64 16.07
N LYS A 3 6.95 -0.06 16.15
CA LYS A 3 6.93 -1.44 16.68
C LYS A 3 7.66 -2.36 15.69
N PRO A 4 8.35 -3.43 16.14
CA PRO A 4 9.10 -4.32 15.24
C PRO A 4 8.27 -4.91 14.09
N LEU A 5 7.01 -5.26 14.34
CA LEU A 5 6.09 -5.76 13.31
C LEU A 5 5.71 -4.70 12.26
N GLN A 6 5.54 -3.44 12.69
CA GLN A 6 5.28 -2.33 11.78
C GLN A 6 6.50 -2.03 10.89
N ASP A 7 7.72 -2.20 11.40
CA ASP A 7 8.94 -2.05 10.61
C ASP A 7 9.08 -3.16 9.56
N ILE A 8 8.68 -4.38 9.88
CA ILE A 8 8.61 -5.48 8.90
C ILE A 8 7.55 -5.19 7.84
N GLY A 9 6.35 -4.79 8.26
CA GLY A 9 5.28 -4.40 7.34
C GLY A 9 5.69 -3.27 6.41
N TYR A 10 6.34 -2.22 6.95
CA TYR A 10 6.88 -1.12 6.15
C TYR A 10 7.88 -1.60 5.10
N LYS A 11 8.86 -2.42 5.50
CA LYS A 11 9.88 -2.96 4.58
C LYS A 11 9.26 -3.83 3.50
N TYR A 12 8.25 -4.62 3.85
CA TYR A 12 7.55 -5.49 2.91
C TYR A 12 6.76 -4.70 1.87
N VAL A 13 5.93 -3.76 2.32
CA VAL A 13 5.16 -2.85 1.43
C VAL A 13 6.11 -2.05 0.53
N LYS A 14 7.20 -1.52 1.09
CA LYS A 14 8.24 -0.81 0.35
C LYS A 14 8.84 -1.69 -0.75
N ALA A 15 9.18 -2.95 -0.43
CA ALA A 15 9.77 -3.87 -1.41
C ALA A 15 8.80 -4.19 -2.56
N ILE A 16 7.51 -4.38 -2.27
CA ILE A 16 6.48 -4.57 -3.32
C ILE A 16 6.38 -3.33 -4.19
N LEU A 17 6.22 -2.15 -3.60
CA LEU A 17 6.11 -0.89 -4.35
C LEU A 17 7.32 -0.67 -5.27
N GLN A 18 8.54 -0.97 -4.82
CA GLN A 18 9.74 -0.82 -5.63
C GLN A 18 9.87 -1.88 -6.74
N LYS A 19 9.35 -3.09 -6.52
CA LYS A 19 9.43 -4.18 -7.48
C LYS A 19 8.36 -4.06 -8.57
N ASP A 20 7.12 -3.82 -8.16
CA ASP A 20 5.94 -3.88 -9.02
C ASP A 20 5.50 -2.47 -9.47
N GLY A 21 6.06 -1.41 -8.89
CA GLY A 21 5.76 -0.01 -9.20
C GLY A 21 4.45 0.51 -8.60
N GLU A 22 3.62 -0.38 -8.09
CA GLU A 22 2.35 -0.07 -7.45
C GLU A 22 1.97 -1.10 -6.37
N ILE A 23 1.09 -0.73 -5.44
CA ILE A 23 0.53 -1.62 -4.43
C ILE A 23 -0.89 -1.19 -4.03
N SER A 24 -1.83 -2.14 -3.91
CA SER A 24 -3.21 -1.87 -3.50
C SER A 24 -3.28 -1.47 -2.02
N ILE A 25 -4.13 -0.48 -1.70
CA ILE A 25 -4.38 -0.10 -0.31
C ILE A 25 -5.07 -1.26 0.43
N GLU A 26 -5.94 -2.02 -0.23
CA GLU A 26 -6.59 -3.19 0.40
C GLU A 26 -5.58 -4.31 0.71
N ASP A 27 -4.61 -4.53 -0.19
CA ASP A 27 -3.52 -5.46 0.06
C ASP A 27 -2.72 -5.05 1.30
N ILE A 28 -2.40 -3.76 1.45
CA ILE A 28 -1.72 -3.25 2.66
C ILE A 28 -2.57 -3.52 3.91
N LYS A 29 -3.87 -3.23 3.87
CA LYS A 29 -4.80 -3.41 5.00
C LYS A 29 -4.92 -4.86 5.43
N SER A 30 -4.91 -5.79 4.47
CA SER A 30 -5.05 -7.22 4.73
C SER A 30 -3.76 -7.87 5.25
N MET A 31 -2.63 -7.15 5.29
CA MET A 31 -1.37 -7.71 5.77
C MET A 31 -1.42 -7.99 7.27
N PRO A 32 -0.92 -9.16 7.73
CA PRO A 32 -0.92 -9.55 9.14
C PRO A 32 0.10 -8.78 10.01
N PHE A 33 0.67 -7.68 9.48
CA PHE A 33 1.64 -6.83 10.17
C PHE A 33 0.99 -5.65 10.90
N PHE A 34 -0.25 -5.32 10.54
CA PHE A 34 -0.98 -4.17 11.05
C PHE A 34 -2.17 -4.63 11.88
N ASN A 35 -2.27 -4.10 13.11
CA ASN A 35 -3.33 -4.49 14.05
C ASN A 35 -4.56 -3.58 13.94
N ASP A 36 -4.38 -2.38 13.40
CA ASP A 36 -5.41 -1.37 13.30
C ASP A 36 -5.14 -0.39 12.16
N ASP A 37 -6.15 0.43 11.86
CA ASP A 37 -6.13 1.36 10.75
C ASP A 37 -5.04 2.42 10.84
N SER A 38 -4.63 2.79 12.05
CA SER A 38 -3.59 3.80 12.23
C SER A 38 -2.22 3.29 11.79
N GLU A 39 -1.96 1.98 11.95
CA GLU A 39 -0.66 1.37 11.62
C GLU A 39 -0.41 1.34 10.11
N TYR A 40 -1.37 0.87 9.30
CA TYR A 40 -1.20 0.91 7.85
C TYR A 40 -1.26 2.34 7.30
N ASN A 41 -2.07 3.24 7.89
CA ASN A 41 -2.09 4.64 7.47
C ASN A 41 -0.74 5.32 7.72
N ALA A 42 -0.04 4.98 8.79
CA ALA A 42 1.31 5.46 9.05
C ALA A 42 2.31 4.96 7.99
N VAL A 43 2.17 3.73 7.50
CA VAL A 43 2.96 3.18 6.39
C VAL A 43 2.67 3.94 5.10
N ILE A 44 1.40 4.11 4.72
CA ILE A 44 1.00 4.84 3.51
C ILE A 44 1.55 6.28 3.54
N ASN A 45 1.41 6.96 4.67
CA ASN A 45 1.94 8.31 4.84
C ASN A 45 3.47 8.37 4.80
N SER A 46 4.15 7.31 5.24
CA SER A 46 5.61 7.21 5.13
C SER A 46 6.05 7.03 3.68
N LEU A 47 5.35 6.20 2.90
CA LEU A 47 5.62 6.02 1.47
C LEU A 47 5.43 7.32 0.69
N LYS A 48 4.35 8.07 0.96
CA LYS A 48 4.10 9.39 0.37
C LYS A 48 5.17 10.44 0.65
N ARG A 49 5.92 10.29 1.75
CA ARG A 49 7.01 11.20 2.13
C ARG A 49 8.34 10.78 1.55
N GLU A 50 8.59 9.48 1.46
CA GLU A 50 9.87 8.92 1.00
C GLU A 50 9.93 8.82 -0.54
N TYR A 51 8.78 8.65 -1.19
CA TYR A 51 8.68 8.46 -2.63
C TYR A 51 7.73 9.46 -3.27
N ASP A 52 7.99 9.80 -4.53
CA ASP A 52 6.99 10.46 -5.36
C ASP A 52 5.96 9.42 -5.82
N VAL A 53 4.82 9.41 -5.13
CA VAL A 53 3.73 8.46 -5.36
C VAL A 53 2.41 9.19 -5.51
N LYS A 54 1.53 8.60 -6.33
CA LYS A 54 0.13 9.00 -6.48
C LYS A 54 -0.79 7.86 -6.07
N ILE A 55 -1.97 8.22 -5.57
CA ILE A 55 -3.07 7.26 -5.41
C ILE A 55 -3.92 7.34 -6.66
N ILE A 56 -4.09 6.22 -7.35
CA ILE A 56 -4.96 6.09 -8.53
C ILE A 56 -6.01 5.03 -8.26
N SER A 57 -7.19 5.19 -8.87
CA SER A 57 -8.21 4.13 -8.88
C SER A 57 -7.99 3.26 -10.11
N LYS A 58 -7.75 1.96 -9.90
CA LYS A 58 -7.54 0.98 -10.97
C LYS A 58 -8.68 -0.02 -10.96
N LYS A 59 -9.13 -0.39 -12.16
CA LYS A 59 -10.13 -1.43 -12.33
C LYS A 59 -9.44 -2.80 -12.23
N THR A 60 -9.87 -3.62 -11.27
CA THR A 60 -9.22 -4.91 -10.94
C THR A 60 -9.99 -6.11 -11.48
N SER A 61 -11.30 -5.99 -11.74
CA SER A 61 -12.09 -7.05 -12.35
C SER A 61 -12.74 -6.66 -13.69
N SER A 62 -12.86 -7.67 -14.55
CA SER A 62 -13.64 -7.64 -15.78
C SER A 62 -15.09 -8.07 -15.49
N TRP A 63 -16.00 -7.59 -16.34
CA TRP A 63 -17.44 -7.86 -16.29
C TRP A 63 -17.79 -9.32 -15.88
N PRO A 64 -18.83 -9.58 -15.06
CA PRO A 64 -19.94 -8.70 -14.64
C PRO A 64 -19.71 -7.87 -13.38
N ILE A 65 -18.68 -8.17 -12.60
CA ILE A 65 -18.34 -7.40 -11.39
C ILE A 65 -17.22 -6.46 -11.75
N LEU A 66 -17.45 -5.16 -11.55
CA LEU A 66 -16.46 -4.11 -11.78
C LEU A 66 -15.98 -3.62 -10.43
N GLU A 67 -14.86 -4.15 -9.97
CA GLU A 67 -14.19 -3.67 -8.77
C GLU A 67 -13.13 -2.65 -9.16
N TRP A 68 -13.14 -1.57 -8.39
CA TRP A 68 -12.16 -0.50 -8.46
C TRP A 68 -11.41 -0.49 -7.15
N GLU A 69 -10.10 -0.53 -7.22
CA GLU A 69 -9.23 -0.47 -6.05
C GLU A 69 -8.38 0.79 -6.10
N GLU A 70 -8.11 1.34 -4.92
CA GLU A 70 -7.14 2.41 -4.75
C GLU A 70 -5.74 1.82 -4.65
N VAL A 71 -4.86 2.27 -5.54
CA VAL A 71 -3.49 1.78 -5.66
C VAL A 71 -2.52 2.94 -5.42
N ILE A 72 -1.51 2.70 -4.60
CA ILE A 72 -0.35 3.61 -4.46
C ILE A 72 0.62 3.25 -5.56
N SER A 73 0.93 4.19 -6.45
CA SER A 73 1.79 3.97 -7.62
C SER A 73 2.93 4.98 -7.65
N LEU A 74 4.15 4.53 -7.98
CA LEU A 74 5.30 5.39 -8.21
C LEU A 74 5.03 6.32 -9.41
N CYS A 75 5.32 7.60 -9.24
CA CYS A 75 5.40 8.55 -10.34
C CYS A 75 6.74 8.30 -11.08
N HIS A 76 6.66 7.77 -12.30
CA HIS A 76 7.80 7.67 -13.22
C HIS A 76 7.99 8.97 -14.01
#